data_AF-A0A6J7GHR9-F1
#
_entry.id   AF-A0A6J7GHR9-F1
#
_cell.length_a   1.000
_cell.length_b   1.000
_cell.length_c   1.000
_cell.angle_alpha   90.00
_cell.angle_beta   90.00
_cell.angle_gamma   90.00
#
_symmetry.space_group_name_H-M   'P 1'
#
loop_
_entity.id
_entity.type
_entity.pdbx_description
1 polymer ?
#
loop_
_entity_poly.entity_id
_entity_poly.type
_entity_poly.pdbx_seq_one_letter_code
_entity_poly.pdbx_strand_id
1 'polypeptide(L)' 'MAEYRVYLDPDPDPPLIVTECDAGGQHTPAPRGYLEWHEWATERENTHEQVQCACGLWAIWVPTAKAIRESGDGA' A
#
# COMPACT_ATOMS: atom_id res chain seq x y z
N MET A 1 7.52 -17.43 44.08
CA MET A 1 7.46 -16.09 43.48
C MET A 1 7.86 -16.27 42.03
N ALA A 2 6.94 -16.04 41.08
CA ALA A 2 7.22 -16.26 39.67
C ALA A 2 8.09 -15.11 39.14
N GLU A 3 9.23 -15.47 38.58
CA GLU A 3 10.17 -14.54 37.96
C GLU A 3 9.54 -14.05 36.64
N TYR A 4 9.18 -12.77 36.58
CA TYR A 4 8.71 -12.15 35.35
C TYR A 4 9.95 -11.73 34.55
N ARG A 5 10.16 -12.40 33.41
CA ARG A 5 11.20 -12.01 32.47
C ARG A 5 10.64 -10.89 31.61
N VAL A 6 11.11 -9.66 31.83
CA VAL A 6 10.84 -8.53 30.93
C VAL A 6 11.60 -8.81 29.65
N TYR A 7 10.88 -9.11 28.56
CA TYR A 7 11.45 -9.05 27.22
C TYR A 7 11.69 -7.56 26.94
N LEU A 8 12.91 -7.10 27.21
CA LEU A 8 13.44 -5.90 26.58
C LEU A 8 13.64 -6.29 25.12
N ASP A 9 12.62 -6.09 24.28
CA ASP A 9 12.71 -6.22 22.82
C ASP A 9 13.86 -5.33 22.33
N PRO A 10 14.99 -5.90 21.86
CA PRO A 10 16.01 -5.15 21.18
C PRO A 10 15.91 -5.49 19.70
N ASP A 11 15.15 -4.70 18.95
CA ASP A 11 15.62 -4.24 17.64
C ASP A 11 14.71 -3.09 17.15
N PRO A 12 15.25 -1.89 16.87
CA PRO A 12 14.54 -0.91 16.08
C PRO A 12 14.40 -1.50 14.67
N ASP A 13 13.15 -1.72 14.25
CA ASP A 13 12.78 -2.16 12.90
C ASP A 13 13.73 -1.53 11.86
N PRO A 14 14.50 -2.33 11.09
CA PRO A 14 15.45 -1.79 10.15
C PRO A 14 14.69 -0.88 9.18
N PRO A 15 15.20 0.33 8.87
CA PRO A 15 14.51 1.21 7.95
C PRO A 15 14.31 0.43 6.66
N LEU A 16 13.05 0.21 6.28
CA LEU A 16 12.69 -0.40 5.01
C LEU A 16 13.19 0.53 3.91
N ILE A 17 14.43 0.32 3.47
CA ILE A 17 15.00 1.00 2.31
C ILE A 17 14.19 0.47 1.13
N VAL A 18 13.16 1.21 0.75
CA VAL A 18 12.43 1.06 -0.50
C VAL A 18 13.42 1.38 -1.61
N THR A 19 14.17 0.34 -1.96
CA THR A 19 15.09 0.30 -3.09
C THR A 19 14.27 0.62 -4.33
N GLU A 20 14.79 1.58 -5.10
CA GLU A 20 14.16 2.19 -6.26
C GLU A 20 13.47 1.13 -7.13
N CYS A 21 12.16 1.28 -7.30
CA CYS A 21 11.41 0.38 -8.15
C CYS A 21 11.83 0.60 -9.60
N ASP A 22 12.45 -0.43 -10.21
CA ASP A 22 12.92 -0.43 -11.60
C ASP A 22 11.77 -0.22 -12.62
N ALA A 23 10.50 -0.36 -12.21
CA ALA A 23 9.33 -0.06 -13.02
C ALA A 23 9.05 1.45 -13.18
N GLY A 24 10.09 2.30 -13.11
CA GLY A 24 10.06 3.68 -13.60
C GLY A 24 9.00 4.59 -12.98
N GLY A 25 8.53 4.33 -11.76
CA GLY A 25 7.52 5.17 -11.09
C GLY A 25 6.06 4.84 -11.43
N GLN A 26 5.76 3.62 -11.91
CA GLN A 26 4.37 3.19 -12.13
C GLN A 26 3.59 2.87 -10.84
N HIS A 27 4.21 3.01 -9.67
CA HIS A 27 3.49 2.91 -8.40
C HIS A 27 2.45 4.02 -8.29
N THR A 28 1.27 3.67 -7.79
CA THR A 28 0.26 4.67 -7.49
C THR A 28 0.73 5.48 -6.28
N PRO A 29 0.78 6.81 -6.36
CA PRO A 29 1.15 7.65 -5.21
C PRO A 29 0.18 7.40 -4.06
N ALA A 30 0.74 7.08 -2.89
CA ALA A 30 0.01 6.86 -1.66
C ALA A 30 0.45 7.88 -0.59
N PRO A 31 -0.43 8.25 0.34
CA PRO A 31 -0.07 9.10 1.47
C PRO A 31 0.93 8.38 2.39
N ARG A 32 1.76 9.16 3.09
CA ARG A 32 2.78 8.64 4.01
C ARG A 32 2.24 8.38 5.43
N GLY A 33 1.16 9.06 5.82
CA GLY A 33 0.55 8.88 7.12
C GLY A 33 -0.18 7.55 7.21
N TYR A 34 -0.02 6.82 8.32
CA TYR A 34 -0.65 5.51 8.52
C TYR A 34 -2.18 5.57 8.40
N LEU A 35 -2.81 6.52 9.09
CA LEU A 35 -4.28 6.68 9.05
C LEU A 35 -4.76 7.10 7.67
N GLU A 36 -4.11 8.10 7.07
CA GLU A 36 -4.41 8.56 5.71
C GLU A 36 -4.23 7.45 4.68
N TRP A 37 -3.23 6.59 4.86
CA TRP A 37 -2.99 5.42 4.02
C TRP A 37 -4.13 4.41 4.15
N HIS A 38 -4.62 4.14 5.36
CA HIS A 38 -5.75 3.23 5.55
C HIS A 38 -7.03 3.76 4.90
N GLU A 39 -7.33 5.05 5.05
CA GLU A 39 -8.50 5.66 4.40
C GLU A 39 -8.38 5.60 2.88
N TRP A 40 -7.23 6.02 2.34
CA TRP A 40 -6.94 5.96 0.91
C TRP A 40 -7.01 4.53 0.36
N ALA A 41 -6.42 3.55 1.06
CA ALA A 41 -6.43 2.15 0.63
C ALA A 41 -7.85 1.58 0.62
N THR A 42 -8.69 1.97 1.59
CA THR A 42 -10.11 1.57 1.67
C THR A 42 -10.91 2.11 0.49
N GLU A 43 -10.65 3.35 0.05
CA GLU A 43 -11.31 3.88 -1.14
C GLU A 43 -10.83 3.18 -2.42
N ARG A 44 -9.52 2.91 -2.49
CA ARG A 44 -8.91 2.27 -3.66
C ARG A 44 -9.32 0.81 -3.78
N GLU A 45 -9.45 0.02 -2.72
CA GLU A 45 -9.91 -1.39 -2.83
C GLU A 45 -11.33 -1.53 -3.40
N ASN A 46 -12.18 -0.51 -3.22
CA ASN A 46 -13.54 -0.52 -3.74
C ASN A 46 -13.62 -0.17 -5.23
N THR A 47 -12.62 0.55 -5.74
CA THR A 47 -12.65 1.15 -7.09
C THR A 47 -11.54 0.60 -8.00
N HIS A 48 -10.44 0.15 -7.42
CA HIS A 48 -9.23 -0.29 -8.07
C HIS A 48 -8.84 -1.69 -7.58
N GLU A 49 -8.13 -2.43 -8.41
CA GLU A 49 -7.47 -3.68 -8.04
C GLU A 49 -5.97 -3.43 -7.89
N GLN A 50 -5.36 -4.07 -6.88
CA GLN A 50 -3.92 -4.05 -6.69
C GLN A 50 -3.27 -5.00 -7.68
N VAL A 51 -2.28 -4.50 -8.41
CA VAL A 51 -1.46 -5.25 -9.35
C VAL A 51 -0.02 -5.28 -8.83
N GLN A 52 0.58 -6.46 -8.90
CA GLN A 52 1.97 -6.63 -8.53
C GLN A 52 2.87 -5.93 -9.55
N CYS A 53 3.72 -5.04 -9.06
CA CYS A 53 4.77 -4.42 -9.82
C CYS A 53 5.89 -5.43 -10.13
N ALA A 54 6.68 -5.18 -11.17
CA ALA A 54 7.87 -5.97 -11.49
C ALA A 54 8.90 -6.03 -10.34
N CYS A 55 8.91 -5.05 -9.43
CA CYS A 55 9.73 -5.07 -8.21
C CYS A 55 9.21 -6.04 -7.12
N GLY A 56 8.05 -6.66 -7.33
CA GLY A 56 7.41 -7.58 -6.39
C GLY A 56 6.43 -6.93 -5.41
N LEU A 57 6.34 -5.60 -5.38
CA LEU A 57 5.40 -4.86 -4.52
C LEU A 57 4.02 -4.74 -5.16
N TRP A 58 2.96 -4.89 -4.35
CA TRP A 58 1.56 -4.63 -4.73
C TRP A 58 1.23 -3.13 -4.66
N ALA A 59 2.03 -2.32 -5.36
CA ALA A 59 1.99 -0.86 -5.26
C ALA A 59 1.32 -0.18 -6.47
N ILE A 60 0.79 -0.95 -7.42
CA ILE A 60 0.08 -0.42 -8.59
C ILE A 60 -1.41 -0.65 -8.39
N TRP A 61 -2.21 0.40 -8.47
CA TRP A 61 -3.67 0.35 -8.36
C TRP A 61 -4.29 0.72 -9.71
N VAL A 62 -4.95 -0.24 -10.36
CA VAL A 62 -5.62 -0.03 -11.65
C VAL A 62 -7.14 -0.02 -11.48
N PRO A 63 -7.89 0.88 -12.15
CA PRO A 63 -9.34 0.94 -12.02
C PRO A 63 -10.01 -0.38 -12.42
N THR A 64 -10.97 -0.84 -11.62
CA THR A 64 -11.76 -2.02 -11.96
C THR A 64 -12.74 -1.72 -13.09
N ALA A 65 -13.19 -2.74 -13.82
CA ALA A 65 -14.22 -2.60 -14.85
C ALA A 65 -15.52 -1.96 -14.33
N LYS A 66 -15.85 -2.15 -13.04
CA LYS A 66 -16.97 -1.48 -12.38
C LYS A 66 -16.72 0.03 -12.26
N ALA A 67 -15.56 0.43 -11.73
CA ALA A 67 -15.19 1.84 -11.60
C ALA A 67 -15.10 2.55 -12.95
N ILE A 68 -14.60 1.88 -14.00
CA ILE A 68 -14.54 2.44 -15.36
C ILE A 68 -15.95 2.71 -15.89
N ARG A 69 -16.90 1.79 -15.66
CA ARG A 69 -18.31 1.96 -16.07
C ARG A 69 -19.02 3.08 -15.34
N GLU A 70 -18.72 3.27 -14.06
CA GLU A 70 -19.31 4.33 -13.22
C GLU A 70 -18.66 5.70 -13.45
N SER A 71 -17.42 5.73 -13.95
CA SER A 71 -16.70 6.95 -14.34
C SER A 71 -16.96 7.36 -15.79
N GLY A 72 -17.85 6.65 -16.50
CA GLY A 72 -18.30 6.93 -17.85
C GLY A 72 -19.16 8.19 -17.88
N ASP A 73 -18.48 9.33 -18.01
CA ASP A 73 -18.99 10.63 -18.42
C ASP A 73 -20.02 10.47 -19.54
N GLY A 74 -21.16 11.15 -19.37
CA GLY A 74 -22.29 11.14 -20.29
C GLY A 74 -21.89 11.57 -21.70
N ALA A 75 -22.31 10.78 -22.68
CA ALA A 75 -22.40 11.21 -24.07
C ALA A 75 -23.62 12.13 -24.27
#